data_AF-A0A0W0GB76-F1
#
_entry.id   AF-A0A0W0GB76-F1
#
_cell.length_a   1.000
_cell.length_b   1.000
_cell.length_c   1.000
_cell.angle_alpha   90.00
_cell.angle_beta   90.00
_cell.angle_gamma   90.00
#
_symmetry.space_group_name_H-M   'P 1'
#
loop_
_entity.id
_entity.type
_entity.pdbx_description
1 polymer ?
#
loop_
_entity_poly.entity_id
_entity_poly.type
_entity_poly.pdbx_seq_one_letter_code
_entity_poly.pdbx_strand_id
1 'polypeptide(L)'
;MLIAVDSNDSMKQLERRQKVGGQVLGILKEWLEKRVGGGDYFMSSEDVDQWDQSNWPMWPGYQPPKGKVQQAPCSDDWLNMKEAKTKKAFGAFDKTGIFVALCRHQFILKLLNMIQTGEQSKYFLSFLYNILTATKEDREQRGLSKPRGSLGVGYNIACHLVNLLMRSLLGKMAEEEQVKLLMGILHGYGHKRLCQLDFLMIYILGAGNEDLEVCEQFFSITNGLAPVVRHSSR
;
A
#
# COMPACT_ATOMS: atom_id res chain seq x y z
N MET A 1 -4.68 3.17 17.42
CA MET A 1 -3.34 2.93 16.83
C MET A 1 -3.24 3.78 15.57
N LEU A 2 -2.04 4.27 15.23
CA LEU A 2 -1.79 5.04 14.01
C LEU A 2 -0.73 4.33 13.16
N ILE A 3 -1.05 4.17 11.87
CA ILE A 3 -0.19 3.57 10.85
C ILE A 3 -0.14 4.55 9.68
N ALA A 4 1.02 4.72 9.06
CA ALA A 4 1.14 5.37 7.76
C ALA A 4 1.53 4.32 6.72
N VAL A 5 0.96 4.44 5.53
CA VAL A 5 1.28 3.59 4.39
C VAL A 5 1.52 4.45 3.16
N ASP A 6 2.52 4.07 2.37
CA ASP A 6 2.79 4.74 1.09
C ASP A 6 3.68 3.88 0.20
N SER A 7 3.79 4.29 -1.06
CA SER A 7 4.68 3.68 -2.05
C SER A 7 5.89 4.57 -2.38
N ASN A 8 6.98 3.93 -2.82
CA ASN A 8 8.14 4.64 -3.34
C ASN A 8 8.71 3.90 -4.55
N ASP A 9 8.81 4.60 -5.67
CA ASP A 9 9.30 4.07 -6.95
C ASP A 9 10.82 4.25 -7.13
N SER A 10 11.50 4.74 -6.09
CA SER A 10 12.93 4.97 -6.16
C SER A 10 13.76 3.69 -6.12
N MET A 11 13.20 2.56 -5.70
CA MET A 11 13.91 1.28 -5.60
C MET A 11 13.61 0.33 -6.77
N LYS A 12 13.62 0.87 -8.00
CA LYS A 12 13.47 0.09 -9.24
C LYS A 12 14.60 -0.92 -9.41
N GLN A 13 14.26 -2.15 -9.80
CA GLN A 13 15.22 -3.23 -10.05
C GLN A 13 14.94 -3.89 -11.41
N LEU A 14 16.00 -4.15 -12.17
CA LEU A 14 15.96 -4.98 -13.37
C LEU A 14 16.34 -6.40 -12.98
N GLU A 15 15.52 -7.37 -13.36
CA GLU A 15 15.83 -8.78 -13.26
C GLU A 15 16.99 -9.10 -14.21
N ARG A 16 18.08 -9.55 -13.61
CA ARG A 16 19.24 -9.99 -14.38
C ARG A 16 19.13 -11.47 -14.64
N ARG A 17 19.04 -11.85 -15.91
CA ARG A 17 19.10 -13.25 -16.36
C ARG A 17 20.31 -13.52 -17.23
N GLN A 18 20.73 -14.77 -17.31
CA GLN A 18 21.69 -15.21 -18.31
C GLN A 18 21.12 -14.97 -19.72
N LYS A 19 21.97 -14.50 -20.65
CA LYS A 19 21.58 -14.40 -22.05
C LYS A 19 21.59 -15.81 -22.63
N VAL A 20 20.42 -16.33 -22.95
CA VAL A 20 20.23 -17.55 -23.73
C VAL A 20 19.73 -17.10 -25.11
N GLY A 21 20.21 -17.72 -26.19
CA GLY A 21 19.76 -17.35 -27.54
C GLY A 21 18.25 -17.62 -27.74
N GLY A 22 17.56 -16.71 -28.44
CA GLY A 22 16.12 -16.82 -28.72
C GLY A 22 15.21 -16.08 -27.72
N GLN A 23 13.92 -16.40 -27.69
CA GLN A 23 12.92 -15.84 -26.75
C GLN A 23 12.92 -16.50 -25.35
N VAL A 24 13.84 -17.42 -25.08
CA VAL A 24 13.90 -18.16 -23.81
C VAL A 24 14.61 -17.32 -22.75
N LEU A 25 13.95 -17.08 -21.62
CA LEU A 25 14.54 -16.41 -20.46
C LEU A 25 15.60 -17.32 -19.81
N GLY A 26 16.83 -16.83 -19.66
CA GLY A 26 17.88 -17.57 -18.97
C GLY A 26 17.72 -17.62 -17.45
N ILE A 27 18.67 -18.28 -16.80
CA ILE A 27 18.72 -18.45 -15.34
C ILE A 27 18.93 -17.07 -14.67
N LEU A 28 18.24 -16.85 -13.54
CA LEU A 28 18.42 -15.67 -12.70
C LEU A 28 19.89 -15.54 -12.27
N LYS A 29 20.49 -14.37 -12.51
CA LYS A 29 21.85 -14.01 -12.09
C LYS A 29 21.88 -13.33 -10.71
N GLU A 30 20.73 -12.92 -10.20
CA GLU A 30 20.67 -12.27 -8.90
C GLU A 30 21.11 -13.24 -7.81
N TRP A 31 21.91 -12.74 -6.88
CA TRP A 31 22.27 -13.51 -5.71
C TRP A 31 21.02 -13.69 -4.86
N LEU A 32 20.70 -14.96 -4.56
CA LEU A 32 19.62 -15.26 -3.63
C LEU A 32 20.00 -14.70 -2.25
N GLU A 33 19.19 -13.80 -1.72
CA GLU A 33 19.39 -13.27 -0.37
C GLU A 33 19.21 -14.42 0.63
N LYS A 34 20.31 -14.80 1.30
CA LYS A 34 20.32 -15.90 2.27
C LYS A 34 20.01 -15.41 3.68
N ARG A 35 20.05 -14.10 3.92
CA ARG A 35 19.70 -13.52 5.21
C ARG A 35 18.20 -13.70 5.43
N VAL A 36 17.86 -14.41 6.51
CA VAL A 36 16.50 -14.44 7.03
C VAL A 36 16.31 -13.14 7.79
N GLY A 37 15.66 -12.16 7.15
CA GLY A 37 15.40 -10.82 7.70
C GLY A 37 14.47 -10.81 8.92
N GLY A 38 14.03 -11.97 9.39
CA GLY A 38 13.16 -12.15 10.54
C GLY A 38 11.71 -11.78 10.23
N GLY A 39 10.90 -12.78 9.86
CA GLY A 39 9.47 -12.71 10.14
C GLY A 39 8.56 -12.18 9.02
N ASP A 40 7.29 -12.37 9.31
CA ASP A 40 6.04 -12.13 8.59
C ASP A 40 5.80 -10.69 8.08
N TYR A 41 6.77 -9.78 8.21
CA TYR A 41 6.63 -8.40 7.75
C TYR A 41 6.73 -8.26 6.23
N PHE A 42 7.50 -9.12 5.55
CA PHE A 42 7.62 -9.07 4.09
C PHE A 42 6.51 -9.87 3.43
N MET A 43 5.68 -9.21 2.62
CA MET A 43 4.52 -9.86 1.98
C MET A 43 4.91 -10.47 0.62
N SER A 44 4.36 -11.67 0.35
CA SER A 44 4.55 -12.34 -0.93
C SER A 44 3.74 -11.67 -2.04
N SER A 45 4.20 -11.77 -3.30
CA SER A 45 3.44 -11.29 -4.45
C SER A 45 2.10 -12.03 -4.57
N GLU A 46 2.11 -13.33 -4.26
CA GLU A 46 0.96 -14.21 -4.37
C GLU A 46 -0.15 -13.80 -3.40
N ASP A 47 0.18 -13.43 -2.17
CA ASP A 47 -0.78 -12.95 -1.18
C ASP A 47 -1.32 -11.56 -1.53
N VAL A 48 -0.49 -10.72 -2.15
CA VAL A 48 -0.87 -9.37 -2.57
C VAL A 48 -1.78 -9.41 -3.79
N ASP A 49 -1.47 -10.26 -4.77
CA ASP A 49 -2.20 -10.34 -6.04
C ASP A 49 -3.62 -10.86 -5.88
N GLN A 50 -3.91 -11.62 -4.81
CA GLN A 50 -5.28 -12.00 -4.45
C GLN A 50 -6.19 -10.77 -4.31
N TRP A 51 -5.65 -9.61 -3.91
CA TRP A 51 -6.39 -8.36 -3.68
C TRP A 51 -6.58 -7.50 -4.94
N ASP A 52 -6.07 -7.94 -6.09
CA ASP A 52 -6.32 -7.28 -7.37
C ASP A 52 -7.83 -7.23 -7.69
N GLN A 53 -8.30 -6.08 -8.17
CA GLN A 53 -9.72 -5.87 -8.49
C GLN A 53 -10.28 -6.87 -9.51
N SER A 54 -9.45 -7.38 -10.40
CA SER A 54 -9.84 -8.41 -11.37
C SER A 54 -10.25 -9.73 -10.72
N ASN A 55 -9.78 -10.01 -9.50
CA ASN A 55 -10.10 -11.22 -8.74
C ASN A 55 -11.39 -11.09 -7.91
N TRP A 56 -11.88 -9.87 -7.66
CA TRP A 56 -13.02 -9.64 -6.78
C TRP A 56 -14.30 -10.37 -7.19
N PRO A 57 -14.67 -10.49 -8.48
CA PRO A 57 -15.85 -11.25 -8.90
C PRO A 57 -15.80 -12.73 -8.52
N MET A 58 -14.61 -13.29 -8.28
CA MET A 58 -14.41 -14.70 -7.91
C MET A 58 -14.51 -14.94 -6.40
N TRP A 59 -14.54 -13.88 -5.59
CA TRP A 59 -14.53 -14.02 -4.15
C TRP A 59 -15.88 -14.50 -3.59
N PRO A 60 -15.90 -15.46 -2.66
CA PRO A 60 -17.12 -15.90 -2.00
C PRO A 60 -17.82 -14.74 -1.28
N GLY A 61 -19.10 -14.52 -1.60
CA GLY A 61 -19.92 -13.49 -0.95
C GLY A 61 -19.67 -12.06 -1.44
N TYR A 62 -18.79 -11.84 -2.42
CA TYR A 62 -18.66 -10.53 -3.05
C TYR A 62 -19.92 -10.17 -3.83
N GLN A 63 -20.46 -8.98 -3.57
CA GLN A 63 -21.56 -8.42 -4.33
C GLN A 63 -21.11 -7.10 -4.94
N PRO A 64 -21.25 -6.93 -6.28
CA PRO A 64 -20.88 -5.68 -6.91
C PRO A 64 -21.76 -4.54 -6.35
N PRO A 65 -21.21 -3.31 -6.23
CA PRO A 65 -21.95 -2.17 -5.71
C PRO A 65 -23.19 -1.91 -6.56
N LYS A 66 -24.36 -1.75 -5.93
CA LYS A 66 -25.58 -1.32 -6.61
C LYS A 66 -25.59 0.21 -6.73
N GLY A 67 -25.53 0.72 -7.97
CA GLY A 67 -25.63 2.16 -8.26
C GLY A 67 -24.36 2.78 -8.86
N LYS A 68 -24.41 4.08 -9.16
CA LYS A 68 -23.24 4.80 -9.69
C LYS A 68 -22.18 4.91 -8.60
N VAL A 69 -20.95 4.54 -8.97
CA VAL A 69 -19.74 4.80 -8.20
C VAL A 69 -19.63 6.31 -7.96
N GLN A 70 -19.80 6.76 -6.72
CA GLN A 70 -19.42 8.12 -6.37
C GLN A 70 -17.93 8.28 -6.65
N GLN A 71 -17.60 9.25 -7.51
CA GLN A 71 -16.22 9.60 -7.78
C GLN A 71 -15.63 10.26 -6.54
N ALA A 72 -14.35 9.96 -6.29
CA ALA A 72 -13.64 10.61 -5.20
C ALA A 72 -13.54 12.11 -5.50
N PRO A 73 -13.70 13.00 -4.51
CA PRO A 73 -13.74 14.45 -4.74
C PRO A 73 -12.54 14.99 -5.52
N CYS A 74 -11.38 14.35 -5.37
CA CYS A 74 -10.11 14.78 -5.95
C CYS A 74 -9.70 14.01 -7.22
N SER A 75 -10.50 13.08 -7.75
CA SER A 75 -10.04 12.14 -8.80
C SER A 75 -9.60 12.80 -10.12
N ASP A 76 -10.15 13.97 -10.43
CA ASP A 76 -9.95 14.61 -11.74
C ASP A 76 -8.60 15.32 -11.88
N ASP A 77 -7.94 15.63 -10.75
CA ASP A 77 -6.77 16.52 -10.71
C ASP A 77 -5.42 15.76 -10.70
N TRP A 78 -5.41 14.44 -10.47
CA TRP A 78 -4.17 13.66 -10.32
C TRP A 78 -3.70 13.02 -11.63
N LEU A 79 -2.69 13.62 -12.27
CA LEU A 79 -2.09 13.11 -13.52
C LEU A 79 -1.26 11.83 -13.34
N ASN A 80 -0.66 11.62 -12.16
CA ASN A 80 0.15 10.44 -11.84
C ASN A 80 -0.66 9.14 -11.80
N MET A 81 -1.99 9.25 -11.75
CA MET A 81 -2.93 8.13 -11.72
C MET A 81 -3.32 7.59 -13.10
N LYS A 82 -2.79 8.14 -14.20
CA LYS A 82 -3.01 7.58 -15.55
C LYS A 82 -2.11 6.36 -15.79
N GLU A 83 -2.51 5.21 -15.23
CA GLU A 83 -1.80 3.91 -15.32
C GLU A 83 -1.28 3.57 -16.73
N ALA A 84 -2.04 3.96 -17.77
CA ALA A 84 -1.69 3.69 -19.16
C ALA A 84 -0.39 4.37 -19.63
N LYS A 85 -0.05 5.56 -19.07
CA LYS A 85 1.20 6.27 -19.42
C LYS A 85 2.41 5.71 -18.67
N THR A 86 2.19 5.20 -17.46
CA THR A 86 3.24 4.67 -16.57
C THR A 86 3.60 3.21 -16.89
N LYS A 87 2.66 2.39 -17.38
CA LYS A 87 2.89 0.97 -17.74
C LYS A 87 4.08 0.75 -18.69
N LYS A 88 4.28 1.61 -19.70
CA LYS A 88 5.41 1.45 -20.63
C LYS A 88 6.78 1.68 -19.99
N ALA A 89 6.88 2.63 -19.05
CA ALA A 89 8.13 2.90 -18.34
C ALA A 89 8.41 1.85 -17.25
N PHE A 90 7.35 1.33 -16.62
CA PHE A 90 7.44 0.29 -15.59
C PHE A 90 7.68 -1.10 -16.12
N GLY A 91 7.19 -1.45 -17.31
CA GLY A 91 7.42 -2.76 -17.92
C GLY A 91 8.89 -3.07 -18.24
N ALA A 92 9.80 -2.09 -18.13
CA ALA A 92 11.22 -2.32 -18.21
C ALA A 92 11.81 -2.92 -16.91
N PHE A 93 11.15 -2.72 -15.76
CA PHE A 93 11.62 -3.11 -14.44
C PHE A 93 10.75 -4.20 -13.83
N ASP A 94 11.38 -5.22 -13.27
CA ASP A 94 10.67 -6.31 -12.61
C ASP A 94 10.11 -5.88 -11.27
N LYS A 95 10.90 -5.11 -10.52
CA LYS A 95 10.41 -4.37 -9.35
C LYS A 95 10.42 -2.89 -9.68
N THR A 96 9.30 -2.24 -9.51
CA THR A 96 9.10 -0.83 -9.83
C THR A 96 9.23 0.06 -8.61
N GLY A 97 9.26 -0.55 -7.42
CA GLY A 97 9.41 0.13 -6.14
C GLY A 97 8.97 -0.76 -4.99
N ILE A 98 8.70 -0.12 -3.86
CA ILE A 98 8.15 -0.78 -2.67
C ILE A 98 6.85 -0.10 -2.23
N PHE A 99 6.06 -0.83 -1.47
CA PHE A 99 4.98 -0.29 -0.65
C PHE A 99 5.26 -0.67 0.80
N VAL A 100 5.18 0.29 1.71
CA VAL A 100 5.52 0.08 3.13
C VAL A 100 4.37 0.52 4.02
N ALA A 101 4.21 -0.19 5.13
CA ALA A 101 3.38 0.21 6.24
C ALA A 101 4.22 0.35 7.51
N LEU A 102 4.14 1.53 8.11
CA LEU A 102 4.91 1.92 9.28
C LEU A 102 3.98 2.30 10.42
N CYS A 103 4.28 1.88 11.64
CA CYS A 103 3.65 2.50 12.81
C CYS A 103 4.13 3.96 12.98
N ARG A 104 3.47 4.72 13.85
CA ARG A 104 3.92 6.08 14.25
C ARG A 104 5.37 6.15 14.80
N HIS A 105 5.95 5.03 15.23
CA HIS A 105 7.33 4.96 15.73
C HIS A 105 8.34 4.54 14.64
N GLN A 106 7.96 4.57 13.36
CA GLN A 106 8.78 4.16 12.21
C GLN A 106 9.16 2.67 12.17
N PHE A 107 8.59 1.81 13.01
CA PHE A 107 8.74 0.37 12.82
C PHE A 107 7.95 -0.13 11.61
N ILE A 108 8.61 -0.94 10.79
CA ILE A 108 8.00 -1.65 9.67
C ILE A 108 7.01 -2.67 10.21
N LEU A 109 5.76 -2.51 9.82
CA LEU A 109 4.69 -3.48 10.08
C LEU A 109 4.57 -4.46 8.91
N LYS A 110 4.53 -3.93 7.68
CA LYS A 110 4.53 -4.71 6.45
C LYS A 110 5.35 -4.00 5.37
N LEU A 111 5.99 -4.76 4.51
CA LEU A 111 6.75 -4.29 3.35
C LEU A 111 6.50 -5.24 2.18
N LEU A 112 6.36 -4.70 0.97
CA LEU A 112 6.19 -5.50 -0.24
C LEU A 112 6.84 -4.83 -1.44
N ASN A 113 7.12 -5.63 -2.47
CA ASN A 113 7.59 -5.13 -3.75
C ASN A 113 6.40 -4.76 -4.65
N MET A 114 6.50 -3.60 -5.30
CA MET A 114 5.65 -3.30 -6.46
C MET A 114 6.25 -3.99 -7.69
N ILE A 115 5.47 -4.85 -8.34
CA ILE A 115 5.93 -5.69 -9.45
C ILE A 115 5.38 -5.14 -10.76
N GLN A 116 6.27 -4.70 -11.65
CA GLN A 116 6.00 -4.25 -13.04
C GLN A 116 4.86 -3.21 -13.19
N THR A 117 4.44 -2.57 -12.11
CA THR A 117 3.27 -1.69 -12.04
C THR A 117 3.58 -0.46 -11.20
N GLY A 118 2.76 0.58 -11.30
CA GLY A 118 2.83 1.69 -10.34
C GLY A 118 2.17 1.30 -9.02
N GLU A 119 1.86 2.31 -8.21
CA GLU A 119 1.03 2.13 -7.03
C GLU A 119 -0.38 1.65 -7.41
N GLN A 120 -0.82 0.54 -6.81
CA GLN A 120 -2.13 -0.08 -7.02
C GLN A 120 -2.87 -0.27 -5.69
N SER A 121 -4.21 -0.24 -5.74
CA SER A 121 -5.05 -0.44 -4.54
C SER A 121 -4.84 -1.79 -3.85
N LYS A 122 -4.41 -2.82 -4.58
CA LYS A 122 -4.17 -4.17 -4.03
C LYS A 122 -3.13 -4.17 -2.91
N TYR A 123 -2.13 -3.29 -2.99
CA TYR A 123 -1.08 -3.17 -1.98
C TYR A 123 -1.66 -2.72 -0.65
N PHE A 124 -2.47 -1.66 -0.68
CA PHE A 124 -3.17 -1.17 0.49
C PHE A 124 -4.12 -2.23 1.07
N LEU A 125 -4.95 -2.86 0.23
CA LEU A 125 -5.94 -3.82 0.71
C LEU A 125 -5.29 -5.06 1.33
N SER A 126 -4.25 -5.60 0.70
CA SER A 126 -3.52 -6.75 1.23
C SER A 126 -2.87 -6.42 2.58
N PHE A 127 -2.24 -5.24 2.69
CA PHE A 127 -1.71 -4.73 3.95
C PHE A 127 -2.81 -4.64 5.03
N LEU A 128 -3.94 -4.00 4.70
CA LEU A 128 -4.99 -3.74 5.67
C LEU A 128 -5.58 -5.07 6.17
N TYR A 129 -5.82 -6.02 5.27
CA TYR A 129 -6.26 -7.37 5.66
C TYR A 129 -5.30 -8.02 6.66
N ASN A 130 -3.99 -7.96 6.38
CA ASN A 130 -2.98 -8.56 7.25
C ASN A 130 -2.99 -7.96 8.66
N ILE A 131 -3.08 -6.63 8.77
CA ILE A 131 -3.14 -5.96 10.07
C ILE A 131 -4.46 -6.22 10.79
N LEU A 132 -5.60 -6.12 10.10
CA LEU A 132 -6.90 -6.33 10.74
C LEU A 132 -7.04 -7.77 11.23
N THR A 133 -6.57 -8.75 10.46
CA THR A 133 -6.57 -10.16 10.86
C THR A 133 -5.65 -10.39 12.05
N ALA A 134 -4.40 -9.94 12.00
CA ALA A 134 -3.45 -10.13 13.09
C ALA A 134 -3.90 -9.43 14.39
N THR A 135 -4.44 -8.22 14.30
CA THR A 135 -4.93 -7.48 15.47
C THR A 135 -6.21 -8.10 16.06
N LYS A 136 -7.10 -8.62 15.22
CA LYS A 136 -8.29 -9.36 15.65
C LYS A 136 -7.90 -10.67 16.34
N GLU A 137 -7.02 -11.47 15.74
CA GLU A 137 -6.56 -12.74 16.29
C GLU A 137 -5.85 -12.55 17.63
N ASP A 138 -4.90 -11.61 17.73
CA ASP A 138 -4.21 -11.30 18.99
C ASP A 138 -5.20 -10.88 20.09
N ARG A 139 -6.19 -10.04 19.74
CA ARG A 139 -7.24 -9.62 20.67
C ARG A 139 -8.09 -10.79 21.15
N GLU A 140 -8.54 -11.65 20.25
CA GLU A 140 -9.38 -12.82 20.57
C GLU A 140 -8.61 -13.83 21.44
N GLN A 141 -7.34 -14.10 21.10
CA GLN A 141 -6.47 -14.97 21.90
C GLN A 141 -6.25 -14.45 23.32
N ARG A 142 -6.18 -13.13 23.49
CA ARG A 142 -6.04 -12.48 24.82
C ARG A 142 -7.36 -12.29 25.56
N GLY A 143 -8.50 -12.70 24.98
CA GLY A 143 -9.83 -12.50 25.57
C GLY A 143 -10.22 -11.03 25.70
N LEU A 144 -9.66 -10.16 24.86
CA LEU A 144 -9.91 -8.72 24.91
C LEU A 144 -11.18 -8.35 24.14
N SER A 145 -11.92 -7.36 24.65
CA SER A 145 -13.08 -6.78 23.95
C SER A 145 -12.65 -5.99 22.72
N LYS A 146 -13.57 -5.77 21.79
CA LYS A 146 -13.36 -4.85 20.65
C LYS A 146 -12.78 -3.50 21.10
N PRO A 147 -11.90 -2.89 20.30
CA PRO A 147 -11.31 -1.59 20.63
C PRO A 147 -12.40 -0.52 20.75
N ARG A 148 -12.29 0.32 21.78
CA ARG A 148 -13.16 1.51 21.94
C ARG A 148 -12.77 2.66 21.00
N GLY A 149 -11.54 2.64 20.49
CA GLY A 149 -11.00 3.66 19.59
C GLY A 149 -10.82 3.15 18.17
N SER A 150 -10.48 4.06 17.27
CA SER A 150 -10.26 3.75 15.86
C SER A 150 -8.81 3.35 15.55
N LEU A 151 -8.65 2.55 14.50
CA LEU A 151 -7.37 2.35 13.83
C LEU A 151 -7.22 3.43 12.75
N GLY A 152 -6.35 4.42 12.98
CA GLY A 152 -6.05 5.43 11.98
C GLY A 152 -5.00 4.94 11.00
N VAL A 153 -5.30 5.02 9.71
CA VAL A 153 -4.40 4.61 8.61
C VAL A 153 -4.17 5.80 7.68
N GLY A 154 -3.01 6.42 7.81
CA GLY A 154 -2.54 7.51 6.96
C GLY A 154 -2.17 7.02 5.57
N TYR A 155 -2.74 7.64 4.55
CA TYR A 155 -2.38 7.39 3.16
C TYR A 155 -2.70 8.61 2.28
N ASN A 156 -1.78 8.97 1.40
CA ASN A 156 -1.83 10.21 0.60
C ASN A 156 -3.04 10.27 -0.35
N ILE A 157 -3.60 9.12 -0.71
CA ILE A 157 -4.80 8.98 -1.55
C ILE A 157 -6.01 8.40 -0.80
N ALA A 158 -6.07 8.57 0.52
CA ALA A 158 -7.17 8.08 1.38
C ALA A 158 -8.57 8.39 0.82
N CYS A 159 -8.78 9.58 0.27
CA CYS A 159 -10.06 10.01 -0.29
C CYS A 159 -10.52 9.21 -1.51
N HIS A 160 -9.57 8.67 -2.28
CA HIS A 160 -9.87 7.80 -3.41
C HIS A 160 -10.19 6.38 -2.92
N LEU A 161 -9.40 5.95 -1.95
CA LEU A 161 -9.41 4.59 -1.46
C LEU A 161 -10.61 4.27 -0.57
N VAL A 162 -11.19 5.25 0.14
CA VAL A 162 -12.34 5.00 1.03
C VAL A 162 -13.48 4.27 0.31
N ASN A 163 -13.85 4.74 -0.89
CA ASN A 163 -14.91 4.14 -1.68
C ASN A 163 -14.55 2.75 -2.19
N LEU A 164 -13.26 2.53 -2.48
CA LEU A 164 -12.73 1.26 -2.94
C LEU A 164 -12.73 0.24 -1.79
N LEU A 165 -12.25 0.63 -0.61
CA LEU A 165 -12.23 -0.15 0.62
C LEU A 165 -13.64 -0.64 0.97
N MET A 166 -14.62 0.27 0.99
CA MET A 166 -15.99 -0.07 1.35
C MET A 166 -16.68 -1.03 0.38
N ARG A 167 -16.17 -1.15 -0.85
CA ARG A 167 -16.69 -2.08 -1.87
C ARG A 167 -15.97 -3.43 -1.86
N SER A 168 -14.75 -3.45 -1.36
CA SER A 168 -14.00 -4.69 -1.19
C SER A 168 -14.62 -5.56 -0.07
N LEU A 169 -14.21 -6.83 0.00
CA LEU A 169 -14.58 -7.70 1.12
C LEU A 169 -14.09 -7.18 2.49
N LEU A 170 -13.13 -6.25 2.51
CA LEU A 170 -12.67 -5.61 3.75
C LEU A 170 -13.61 -4.56 4.28
N GLY A 171 -14.61 -4.08 3.53
CA GLY A 171 -15.49 -3.00 4.00
C GLY A 171 -16.11 -3.31 5.36
N LYS A 172 -16.70 -4.51 5.50
CA LYS A 172 -17.30 -4.97 6.77
C LYS A 172 -16.26 -5.11 7.88
N MET A 173 -15.09 -5.68 7.58
CA MET A 173 -14.02 -5.85 8.56
C MET A 173 -13.46 -4.49 9.02
N ALA A 174 -13.31 -3.54 8.09
CA ALA A 174 -12.85 -2.19 8.37
C ALA A 174 -13.85 -1.42 9.24
N GLU A 175 -15.16 -1.59 9.02
CA GLU A 175 -16.20 -1.04 9.90
C GLU A 175 -16.14 -1.67 11.30
N GLU A 176 -16.06 -3.00 11.39
CA GLU A 176 -16.01 -3.74 12.65
C GLU A 176 -14.79 -3.38 13.50
N GLU A 177 -13.65 -3.11 12.85
CA GLU A 177 -12.37 -2.72 13.47
C GLU A 177 -12.20 -1.19 13.56
N GLN A 178 -13.23 -0.41 13.23
CA GLN A 178 -13.25 1.05 13.35
C GLN A 178 -12.07 1.72 12.62
N VAL A 179 -11.77 1.29 11.40
CA VAL A 179 -10.72 1.88 10.56
C VAL A 179 -11.12 3.29 10.16
N LYS A 180 -10.20 4.24 10.36
CA LYS A 180 -10.30 5.61 9.85
C LYS A 180 -9.14 5.86 8.90
N LEU A 181 -9.45 6.15 7.64
CA LEU A 181 -8.43 6.61 6.71
C LEU A 181 -8.10 8.07 7.01
N LEU A 182 -6.81 8.38 7.01
CA LEU A 182 -6.26 9.69 7.33
C LEU A 182 -5.31 10.10 6.21
N MET A 183 -4.94 11.37 6.22
CA MET A 183 -3.98 11.95 5.30
C MET A 183 -2.95 12.77 6.07
N GLY A 184 -1.69 12.65 5.66
CA GLY A 184 -0.58 13.42 6.21
C GLY A 184 -0.70 14.91 5.94
N ILE A 185 -0.06 15.70 6.79
CA ILE A 185 -0.20 17.17 6.80
C ILE A 185 0.32 17.76 5.49
N LEU A 186 1.44 17.26 4.96
CA LEU A 186 2.06 17.81 3.76
C LEU A 186 1.23 17.49 2.52
N HIS A 187 0.72 16.27 2.44
CA HIS A 187 -0.10 15.82 1.31
C HIS A 187 -1.48 16.46 1.27
N GLY A 188 -2.04 16.85 2.42
CA GLY A 188 -3.32 17.53 2.54
C GLY A 188 -3.49 18.75 1.64
N TYR A 189 -2.40 19.51 1.41
CA TYR A 189 -2.44 20.70 0.56
C TYR A 189 -2.69 20.40 -0.93
N GLY A 190 -2.42 19.17 -1.38
CA GLY A 190 -2.74 18.72 -2.74
C GLY A 190 -4.22 18.38 -2.96
N HIS A 191 -5.03 18.37 -1.90
CA HIS A 191 -6.43 17.96 -1.96
C HIS A 191 -7.41 19.13 -1.82
N LYS A 192 -8.61 18.95 -2.36
CA LYS A 192 -9.71 19.92 -2.24
C LYS A 192 -10.09 20.11 -0.77
N ARG A 193 -10.59 21.31 -0.44
CA ARG A 193 -10.93 21.65 0.95
C ARG A 193 -11.88 20.66 1.62
N LEU A 194 -12.90 20.16 0.90
CA LEU A 194 -13.82 19.16 1.44
C LEU A 194 -13.10 17.85 1.82
N CYS A 195 -12.21 17.37 0.94
CA CYS A 195 -11.37 16.20 1.23
C CYS A 195 -10.46 16.44 2.44
N GLN A 196 -9.89 17.64 2.60
CA GLN A 196 -9.08 17.95 3.77
C GLN A 196 -9.92 17.86 5.06
N LEU A 197 -11.15 18.37 5.06
CA LEU A 197 -12.00 18.31 6.25
C LEU A 197 -12.34 16.86 6.66
N ASP A 198 -12.45 15.96 5.70
CA ASP A 198 -12.80 14.55 5.94
C ASP A 198 -11.60 13.66 6.30
N PHE A 199 -10.41 13.94 5.75
CA PHE A 199 -9.26 13.03 5.84
C PHE A 199 -8.00 13.65 6.45
N LEU A 200 -7.82 14.98 6.40
CA LEU A 200 -6.59 15.59 6.91
C LEU A 200 -6.54 15.46 8.42
N MET A 201 -5.49 14.81 8.91
CA MET A 201 -5.42 14.35 10.29
C MET A 201 -5.62 15.46 11.34
N ILE A 202 -5.24 16.71 11.05
CA ILE A 202 -5.38 17.84 11.98
C ILE A 202 -6.85 18.13 12.32
N TYR A 203 -7.78 17.72 11.48
CA TYR A 203 -9.22 17.86 11.71
C TYR A 203 -9.85 16.60 12.33
N ILE A 204 -9.08 15.52 12.52
CA ILE A 204 -9.58 14.24 13.01
C ILE A 204 -9.25 14.06 14.50
N LEU A 205 -10.31 14.04 15.31
CA LEU A 205 -10.19 13.78 16.74
C LEU A 205 -9.52 12.42 17.00
N GLY A 206 -8.48 12.43 17.84
CA GLY A 206 -7.73 11.23 18.22
C GLY A 206 -6.45 10.97 17.41
N ALA A 207 -6.17 11.77 16.37
CA ALA A 207 -4.91 11.68 15.63
C ALA A 207 -3.69 12.22 16.42
N GLY A 208 -3.91 13.08 17.42
CA GLY A 208 -2.84 13.69 18.20
C GLY A 208 -1.99 14.68 17.40
N ASN A 209 -0.73 14.87 17.79
CA ASN A 209 0.23 15.79 17.15
C ASN A 209 1.14 15.08 16.15
N GLU A 210 0.70 13.96 15.60
CA GLU A 210 1.44 13.27 14.52
C GLU A 210 1.35 14.10 13.22
N ASP A 211 2.25 13.83 12.27
CA ASP A 211 2.20 14.41 10.91
C ASP A 211 1.85 13.37 9.82
N LEU A 212 1.94 12.07 10.16
CA LEU A 212 1.82 10.91 9.28
C LEU A 212 2.84 10.88 8.13
N GLU A 213 3.99 11.55 8.27
CA GLU A 213 5.05 11.64 7.26
C GLU A 213 6.19 10.63 7.50
N VAL A 214 5.93 9.58 8.29
CA VAL A 214 6.95 8.56 8.63
C VAL A 214 7.40 7.75 7.41
N CYS A 215 6.54 7.61 6.39
CA CYS A 215 6.89 6.93 5.14
C CYS A 215 7.94 7.72 4.36
N GLU A 216 7.79 9.03 4.26
CA GLU A 216 8.67 9.97 3.58
C GLU A 216 10.05 9.99 4.25
N GLN A 217 10.07 9.96 5.59
CA GLN A 217 11.31 9.84 6.38
C GLN A 217 12.01 8.51 6.09
N PHE A 218 11.27 7.40 6.08
CA PHE A 218 11.80 6.08 5.71
C PHE A 218 12.32 6.04 4.27
N PHE A 219 11.61 6.67 3.32
CA PHE A 219 12.02 6.78 1.93
C PHE A 219 13.26 7.65 1.77
N SER A 220 13.38 8.75 2.50
CA SER A 220 14.58 9.58 2.49
C SER A 220 15.84 8.78 2.84
N ILE A 221 15.74 7.86 3.81
CA ILE A 221 16.86 7.00 4.21
C ILE A 221 17.10 5.92 3.15
N THR A 222 16.04 5.19 2.76
CA THR A 222 16.17 4.05 1.82
C THR A 222 16.53 4.47 0.39
N ASN A 223 16.23 5.71 -0.01
CA ASN A 223 16.66 6.26 -1.30
C ASN A 223 18.19 6.34 -1.42
N GLY A 224 18.94 6.41 -0.31
CA GLY A 224 20.39 6.29 -0.32
C GLY A 224 20.88 4.93 -0.84
N LEU A 225 20.05 3.90 -0.79
CA LEU A 225 20.34 2.57 -1.35
C LEU A 225 20.04 2.47 -2.85
N ALA A 226 19.25 3.41 -3.40
CA ALA A 226 18.82 3.40 -4.79
C ALA A 226 19.98 3.20 -5.79
N PRO A 227 21.14 3.87 -5.68
CA PRO A 227 22.24 3.69 -6.63
C PRO A 227 22.83 2.27 -6.64
N VAL A 228 22.77 1.58 -5.49
CA VAL A 228 23.33 0.22 -5.35
C VAL A 228 22.31 -0.84 -5.79
N VAL A 229 21.02 -0.62 -5.53
CA VAL A 229 19.95 -1.59 -5.89
C VAL A 229 19.41 -1.40 -7.31
N ARG A 230 19.48 -0.17 -7.86
CA ARG A 230 19.19 0.11 -9.27
C ARG A 230 20.34 -0.41 -10.13
N HIS A 231 20.40 -1.71 -10.27
CA HIS A 231 21.25 -2.38 -11.24
C HIS A 231 20.69 -2.19 -12.66
N SER A 232 20.59 -0.93 -13.10
CA SER A 232 19.97 -0.50 -14.35
C SER A 232 20.84 -0.74 -15.59
N SER A 233 22.07 -1.26 -15.42
CA SER A 233 22.95 -1.66 -16.51
C SER A 233 22.69 -3.10 -16.94
N ARG A 234 22.36 -3.29 -18.22
CA ARG A 234 22.31 -4.57 -18.95
C ARG A 234 23.67 -4.91 -19.56
#